data_AF-Q67K57-F1
#
_entry.id   AF-Q67K57-F1
#
_cell.length_a   1.000
_cell.length_b   1.000
_cell.length_c   1.000
_cell.angle_alpha   90.00
_cell.angle_beta   90.00
_cell.angle_gamma   90.00
#
_symmetry.space_group_name_H-M   'P 1'
#
loop_
_entity.id
_entity.type
_entity.pdbx_description
1 polymer ?
#
loop_
_entity_poly.entity_id
_entity_poly.type
_entity_poly.pdbx_seq_one_letter_code
_entity_poly.pdbx_strand_id
1 'polypeptide(L)'
;MAQDDRHGRLERMGKRTMAAAVVALLLFLSYPWRAGAEARATLRWGSRGSDVCLAQRRLKAWGYYRGEVDCIYGRLTYEAVTLFQRRNGLTVDGIVGPDTWAALGYWGGPPSTAAAAAGTREADRDLLARVVSAEARGEPYEGQVAVAAVILNRVRDSRFPNTIAGVVYQAHAFESVTNGSVYAAPTESAVRAAQDALNGWDPSGGALFFWNPAKATSQWIWSRPIIKRIGNHVFAK
;
A
#
# COMPACT_ATOMS: atom_id res chain seq x y z
N MET A 1 79.86 24.21 -28.21
CA MET A 1 79.80 22.76 -28.45
C MET A 1 79.29 22.14 -27.14
N ALA A 2 78.03 22.34 -26.76
CA ALA A 2 76.77 21.87 -27.34
C ALA A 2 76.67 20.33 -27.32
N GLN A 3 75.64 19.85 -26.62
CA GLN A 3 75.18 18.46 -26.45
C GLN A 3 75.98 17.61 -25.47
N ASP A 4 75.52 17.53 -24.22
CA ASP A 4 75.14 16.25 -23.57
C ASP A 4 74.67 16.51 -22.14
N ASP A 5 73.44 17.01 -21.96
CA ASP A 5 72.93 17.29 -20.61
C ASP A 5 71.40 17.26 -20.50
N ARG A 6 70.76 16.35 -21.24
CA ARG A 6 69.30 16.17 -21.22
C ARG A 6 68.79 14.74 -21.06
N HIS A 7 69.66 13.76 -20.85
CA HIS A 7 69.24 12.37 -20.63
C HIS A 7 69.21 11.91 -19.15
N GLY A 8 69.91 12.59 -18.23
CA GLY A 8 70.00 12.16 -16.82
C GLY A 8 68.89 12.64 -15.87
N ARG A 9 67.96 13.50 -16.32
CA ARG A 9 66.93 14.11 -15.45
C ARG A 9 65.54 13.45 -15.56
N LEU A 10 65.32 12.55 -16.53
CA LEU A 10 64.04 11.85 -16.68
C LEU A 10 64.01 10.44 -16.05
N GLU A 11 65.16 9.85 -15.69
CA GLU A 11 65.20 8.51 -15.07
C GLU A 11 65.01 8.49 -13.55
N ARG A 12 65.02 9.64 -12.86
CA ARG A 12 64.81 9.72 -11.40
C ARG A 12 63.39 10.07 -10.97
N MET A 13 62.46 10.26 -11.91
CA MET A 13 61.04 10.55 -11.63
C MET A 13 60.09 9.37 -11.88
N GLY A 14 60.58 8.21 -12.33
CA GLY A 14 59.75 7.04 -12.71
C GLY A 14 59.65 5.90 -11.70
N LYS A 15 60.11 6.05 -10.45
CA LYS A 15 60.10 4.97 -9.43
C LYS A 15 59.32 5.28 -8.15
N ARG A 16 58.59 6.40 -8.09
CA ARG A 16 57.81 6.79 -6.89
C ARG A 16 56.29 6.89 -7.10
N THR A 17 55.78 6.49 -8.26
CA THR A 17 54.32 6.55 -8.54
C THR A 17 53.67 5.19 -8.79
N MET A 18 54.40 4.07 -8.65
CA MET A 18 53.86 2.70 -8.79
C MET A 18 53.97 1.90 -7.48
N ALA A 19 53.63 2.50 -6.35
CA ALA A 19 53.44 1.77 -5.08
C ALA A 19 52.11 2.12 -4.37
N ALA A 20 51.30 3.02 -4.95
CA ALA A 20 50.00 3.41 -4.38
C ALA A 20 48.78 2.93 -5.20
N ALA A 21 48.98 2.39 -6.40
CA ALA A 21 47.88 2.02 -7.30
C ALA A 21 47.46 0.54 -7.26
N VAL A 22 48.22 -0.35 -6.59
CA VAL A 22 47.88 -1.79 -6.50
C VAL A 22 47.26 -2.16 -5.13
N VAL A 23 47.46 -1.34 -4.09
CA VAL A 23 46.84 -1.56 -2.77
C VAL A 23 45.42 -0.99 -2.68
N ALA A 24 45.07 0.00 -3.52
CA ALA A 24 43.70 0.53 -3.60
C ALA A 24 42.74 -0.35 -4.43
N LEU A 25 43.25 -1.28 -5.25
CA LEU A 25 42.43 -2.19 -6.05
C LEU A 25 42.22 -3.57 -5.38
N LEU A 26 42.98 -3.88 -4.31
CA LEU A 26 42.83 -5.11 -3.52
C LEU A 26 42.22 -4.87 -2.11
N LEU A 27 41.73 -3.66 -1.84
CA LEU A 27 40.89 -3.32 -0.68
C LEU A 27 39.43 -3.01 -1.08
N PHE A 28 39.05 -3.31 -2.32
CA PHE A 28 37.65 -3.38 -2.75
C PHE A 28 37.11 -4.82 -2.82
N LEU A 29 37.96 -5.83 -2.59
CA LEU A 29 37.60 -7.26 -2.63
C LEU A 29 37.39 -7.90 -1.24
N SER A 30 37.25 -7.08 -0.19
CA SER A 30 37.01 -7.58 1.19
C SER A 30 35.93 -6.83 1.94
N TYR A 31 35.14 -5.97 1.28
CA TYR A 31 33.80 -5.70 1.80
C TYR A 31 32.99 -6.98 1.56
N PRO A 32 32.60 -7.74 2.60
CA PRO A 32 31.50 -8.65 2.39
C PRO A 32 30.38 -7.77 1.87
N TRP A 33 29.92 -8.01 0.65
CA TRP A 33 28.54 -7.74 0.33
C TRP A 33 27.79 -8.59 1.36
N ARG A 34 27.49 -7.99 2.52
CA ARG A 34 26.38 -8.45 3.31
C ARG A 34 25.25 -8.27 2.32
N ALA A 35 24.84 -9.36 1.68
CA ALA A 35 23.50 -9.50 1.18
C ALA A 35 22.63 -9.22 2.41
N GLY A 36 22.31 -7.95 2.62
CA GLY A 36 21.34 -7.56 3.62
C GLY A 36 20.12 -8.34 3.23
N ALA A 37 19.63 -9.20 4.13
CA ALA A 37 18.37 -9.89 3.93
C ALA A 37 17.37 -8.83 3.48
N GLU A 38 16.98 -8.88 2.21
CA GLU A 38 16.16 -7.82 1.62
C GLU A 38 14.91 -7.69 2.48
N ALA A 39 14.66 -6.46 2.93
CA ALA A 39 13.47 -6.16 3.68
C ALA A 39 12.25 -6.57 2.86
N ARG A 40 11.42 -7.48 3.39
CA ARG A 40 10.23 -7.95 2.69
C ARG A 40 9.25 -6.80 2.52
N ALA A 41 8.57 -6.77 1.37
CA ALA A 41 7.57 -5.76 1.11
C ALA A 41 6.46 -5.86 2.18
N THR A 42 5.96 -4.71 2.62
CA THR A 42 4.75 -4.68 3.45
C THR A 42 3.57 -5.05 2.57
N LEU A 43 2.93 -6.19 2.85
CA LEU A 43 1.78 -6.64 2.06
C LEU A 43 0.50 -6.10 2.65
N ARG A 44 -0.39 -5.69 1.77
CA ARG A 44 -1.70 -5.15 2.08
C ARG A 44 -2.58 -5.37 0.87
N TRP A 45 -3.83 -4.94 0.95
CA TRP A 45 -4.73 -5.00 -0.19
C TRP A 45 -4.07 -4.48 -1.48
N GLY A 46 -4.29 -5.19 -2.58
CA GLY A 46 -3.80 -4.80 -3.90
C GLY A 46 -2.32 -5.12 -4.13
N SER A 47 -1.55 -5.47 -3.09
CA SER A 47 -0.22 -6.05 -3.26
C SER A 47 -0.28 -7.26 -4.18
N ARG A 48 0.74 -7.43 -5.01
CA ARG A 48 0.88 -8.56 -5.95
C ARG A 48 2.30 -9.08 -5.95
N GLY A 49 2.48 -10.32 -6.40
CA GLY A 49 3.79 -10.89 -6.70
C GLY A 49 4.26 -11.92 -5.67
N SER A 50 5.54 -12.26 -5.74
CA SER A 50 6.17 -13.39 -5.04
C SER A 50 5.93 -13.39 -3.53
N ASP A 51 6.03 -12.23 -2.88
CA ASP A 51 5.81 -12.09 -1.44
C ASP A 51 4.35 -12.39 -1.06
N VAL A 52 3.38 -11.99 -1.89
CA VAL A 52 1.97 -12.35 -1.65
C VAL A 52 1.74 -13.84 -1.79
N CYS A 53 2.32 -14.47 -2.83
CA CYS A 53 2.24 -15.92 -2.96
C CYS A 53 2.81 -16.62 -1.72
N LEU A 54 3.91 -16.08 -1.19
CA LEU A 54 4.62 -16.64 -0.03
C LEU A 54 3.77 -16.59 1.23
N ALA A 55 3.15 -15.43 1.50
CA ALA A 55 2.22 -15.25 2.61
C ALA A 55 0.99 -16.18 2.46
N GLN A 56 0.36 -16.21 1.28
CA GLN A 56 -0.79 -17.06 1.00
C GLN A 56 -0.47 -18.55 1.19
N ARG A 57 0.68 -19.04 0.68
CA ARG A 57 1.11 -20.44 0.90
C ARG A 57 1.26 -20.76 2.37
N ARG A 58 1.91 -19.86 3.13
CA ARG A 58 2.11 -20.07 4.57
C ARG A 58 0.79 -20.09 5.33
N LEU A 59 -0.08 -19.12 5.08
CA LEU A 59 -1.40 -19.03 5.69
C LEU A 59 -2.28 -20.23 5.29
N LYS A 60 -2.19 -20.72 4.05
CA LYS A 60 -2.92 -21.92 3.58
C LYS A 60 -2.43 -23.17 4.30
N ALA A 61 -1.12 -23.35 4.39
CA ALA A 61 -0.52 -24.49 5.10
C ALA A 61 -0.92 -24.54 6.58
N TRP A 62 -1.20 -23.40 7.21
CA TRP A 62 -1.63 -23.29 8.59
C TRP A 62 -3.16 -23.18 8.77
N GLY A 63 -3.94 -23.35 7.70
CA GLY A 63 -5.41 -23.38 7.76
C GLY A 63 -6.09 -22.01 7.89
N TYR A 64 -5.36 -20.91 7.78
CA TYR A 64 -5.91 -19.55 7.81
C TYR A 64 -6.47 -19.11 6.46
N TYR A 65 -5.85 -19.52 5.35
CA TYR A 65 -6.23 -19.13 4.00
C TYR A 65 -6.88 -20.28 3.25
N ARG A 66 -8.10 -20.06 2.73
CA ARG A 66 -8.89 -21.07 2.01
C ARG A 66 -8.95 -20.87 0.49
N GLY A 67 -8.41 -19.76 -0.01
CA GLY A 67 -8.38 -19.44 -1.44
C GLY A 67 -7.22 -20.11 -2.18
N GLU A 68 -7.16 -19.88 -3.49
CA GLU A 68 -6.03 -20.26 -4.32
C GLU A 68 -4.83 -19.32 -4.11
N VAL A 69 -3.62 -19.84 -4.30
CA VAL A 69 -2.40 -19.04 -4.23
C VAL A 69 -2.23 -18.35 -5.58
N ASP A 70 -2.93 -17.24 -5.74
CA ASP A 70 -2.95 -16.43 -6.96
C ASP A 70 -1.95 -15.27 -6.95
N CYS A 71 -1.20 -15.12 -5.86
CA CYS A 71 -0.24 -14.03 -5.65
C CYS A 71 -0.86 -12.63 -5.64
N ILE A 72 -2.16 -12.54 -5.35
CA ILE A 72 -2.92 -11.30 -5.26
C ILE A 72 -3.47 -11.13 -3.85
N TYR A 73 -3.17 -9.98 -3.24
CA TYR A 73 -3.67 -9.68 -1.90
C TYR A 73 -5.09 -9.11 -2.02
N GLY A 74 -6.04 -10.02 -2.21
CA GLY A 74 -7.47 -9.73 -2.25
C GLY A 74 -8.17 -10.01 -0.92
N ARG A 75 -9.49 -10.16 -0.99
CA ARG A 75 -10.36 -10.24 0.21
C ARG A 75 -10.04 -11.45 1.06
N LEU A 76 -9.89 -12.62 0.43
CA LEU A 76 -9.58 -13.86 1.13
C LEU A 76 -8.22 -13.78 1.82
N THR A 77 -7.23 -13.10 1.22
CA THR A 77 -5.91 -12.91 1.83
C THR A 77 -6.00 -11.97 3.03
N TYR A 78 -6.74 -10.86 2.93
CA TYR A 78 -7.01 -9.95 4.04
C TYR A 78 -7.72 -10.65 5.22
N GLU A 79 -8.77 -11.44 4.94
CA GLU A 79 -9.49 -12.23 5.96
C GLU A 79 -8.55 -13.24 6.64
N ALA A 80 -7.70 -13.93 5.87
CA ALA A 80 -6.73 -14.87 6.42
C ALA A 80 -5.67 -14.19 7.29
N VAL A 81 -5.16 -13.03 6.86
CA VAL A 81 -4.15 -12.28 7.62
C VAL A 81 -4.75 -11.71 8.90
N THR A 82 -5.94 -11.11 8.86
CA THR A 82 -6.61 -10.60 10.07
C THR A 82 -6.95 -11.72 11.05
N LEU A 83 -7.36 -12.89 10.56
CA LEU A 83 -7.56 -14.07 11.40
C LEU A 83 -6.24 -14.54 12.03
N PHE A 84 -5.17 -14.60 11.24
CA PHE A 84 -3.83 -14.96 11.70
C PHE A 84 -3.33 -13.98 12.77
N GLN A 85 -3.40 -12.67 12.52
CA GLN A 85 -3.01 -11.64 13.47
C GLN A 85 -3.77 -11.79 14.80
N ARG A 86 -5.10 -11.96 14.73
CA ARG A 86 -5.94 -12.14 15.91
C ARG A 86 -5.54 -13.38 16.72
N ARG A 87 -5.26 -14.51 16.05
CA ARG A 87 -4.90 -15.77 16.72
C ARG A 87 -3.49 -15.75 17.31
N ASN A 88 -2.62 -14.86 16.84
CA ASN A 88 -1.22 -14.76 17.26
C ASN A 88 -0.93 -13.50 18.08
N GLY A 89 -1.96 -12.77 18.56
CA GLY A 89 -1.79 -11.61 19.43
C GLY A 89 -1.12 -10.40 18.75
N LEU A 90 -1.23 -10.28 17.43
CA LEU A 90 -0.71 -9.16 16.65
C LEU A 90 -1.76 -8.06 16.50
N THR A 91 -1.32 -6.87 16.10
CA THR A 91 -2.22 -5.80 15.63
C THR A 91 -3.08 -6.33 14.47
N VAL A 92 -4.41 -6.26 14.61
CA VAL A 92 -5.36 -6.78 13.63
C VAL A 92 -5.71 -5.70 12.60
N ASP A 93 -4.72 -5.30 11.81
CA ASP A 93 -4.83 -4.27 10.77
C ASP A 93 -4.93 -4.86 9.34
N GLY A 94 -4.77 -6.17 9.20
CA GLY A 94 -4.76 -6.88 7.93
C GLY A 94 -3.55 -6.56 7.05
N ILE A 95 -2.45 -6.07 7.64
CA ILE A 95 -1.19 -5.74 6.98
C ILE A 95 -0.12 -6.75 7.36
N VAL A 96 0.55 -7.33 6.36
CA VAL A 96 1.74 -8.15 6.57
C VAL A 96 2.96 -7.23 6.66
N GLY A 97 3.11 -6.60 7.83
CA GLY A 97 4.30 -5.82 8.22
C GLY A 97 5.38 -6.70 8.87
N PRO A 98 6.46 -6.09 9.41
CA PRO A 98 7.59 -6.82 10.01
C PRO A 98 7.18 -7.85 11.07
N ASP A 99 6.29 -7.50 12.00
CA ASP A 99 5.85 -8.41 13.07
C ASP A 99 5.03 -9.58 12.51
N THR A 100 4.14 -9.30 11.55
CA THR A 100 3.37 -10.34 10.86
C THR A 100 4.28 -11.26 10.05
N TRP A 101 5.30 -10.72 9.37
CA TRP A 101 6.30 -11.50 8.65
C TRP A 101 7.10 -12.41 9.59
N ALA A 102 7.57 -11.87 10.70
CA ALA A 102 8.28 -12.62 11.74
C ALA A 102 7.40 -13.77 12.28
N ALA A 103 6.13 -13.50 12.58
CA ALA A 103 5.17 -14.50 13.03
C ALA A 103 4.86 -15.57 11.97
N LEU A 104 4.93 -15.23 10.67
CA LEU A 104 4.86 -16.18 9.56
C LEU A 104 6.16 -16.98 9.36
N GLY A 105 7.15 -16.81 10.23
CA GLY A 105 8.44 -17.49 10.18
C GLY A 105 9.38 -16.95 9.11
N TYR A 106 9.18 -15.69 8.69
CA TYR A 106 9.97 -15.00 7.69
C TYR A 106 10.70 -13.83 8.33
N TRP A 107 11.98 -14.02 8.64
CA TRP A 107 12.84 -12.99 9.21
C TRP A 107 13.50 -12.18 8.10
N GLY A 108 13.53 -10.87 8.27
CA GLY A 108 14.13 -9.88 7.37
C GLY A 108 14.02 -8.52 8.03
N GLY A 109 15.01 -7.64 7.86
CA GLY A 109 15.00 -6.32 8.50
C GLY A 109 13.77 -5.50 8.09
N PRO A 110 13.28 -4.56 8.93
CA PRO A 110 12.17 -3.71 8.54
C PRO A 110 12.53 -2.95 7.27
N PRO A 111 11.62 -2.83 6.29
CA PRO A 111 11.83 -1.91 5.18
C PRO A 111 12.05 -0.51 5.73
N SER A 112 12.87 0.29 5.06
CA SER A 112 13.02 1.71 5.39
C SER A 112 11.63 2.33 5.55
N THR A 113 11.38 2.95 6.71
CA THR A 113 10.06 3.46 7.12
C THR A 113 9.46 4.40 6.07
N ALA A 114 10.29 5.17 5.36
CA ALA A 114 9.85 6.06 4.30
C ALA A 114 9.34 5.33 3.04
N ALA A 115 10.06 4.29 2.58
CA ALA A 115 9.66 3.52 1.40
C ALA A 115 8.41 2.68 1.69
N ALA A 116 8.32 2.11 2.89
CA ALA A 116 7.14 1.39 3.35
C ALA A 116 5.91 2.30 3.46
N ALA A 117 6.07 3.53 4.00
CA ALA A 117 5.00 4.51 4.10
C ALA A 117 4.55 5.03 2.72
N ALA A 118 5.48 5.27 1.79
CA ALA A 118 5.16 5.67 0.42
C ALA A 118 4.38 4.57 -0.33
N GLY A 119 4.85 3.31 -0.26
CA GLY A 119 4.13 2.18 -0.84
C GLY A 119 2.76 1.95 -0.22
N THR A 120 2.62 2.21 1.09
CA THR A 120 1.34 2.18 1.80
C THR A 120 0.38 3.22 1.25
N ARG A 121 0.83 4.48 1.11
CA ARG A 121 -0.02 5.57 0.64
C ARG A 121 -0.46 5.39 -0.80
N GLU A 122 0.41 4.83 -1.64
CA GLU A 122 0.10 4.53 -3.04
C GLU A 122 -0.96 3.42 -3.16
N ALA A 123 -0.82 2.33 -2.39
CA ALA A 123 -1.79 1.24 -2.35
C ALA A 123 -3.15 1.69 -1.78
N ASP A 124 -3.14 2.50 -0.73
CA ASP A 124 -4.34 3.08 -0.14
C ASP A 124 -5.06 4.01 -1.13
N ARG A 125 -4.30 4.83 -1.88
CA ARG A 125 -4.85 5.68 -2.96
C ARG A 125 -5.46 4.84 -4.07
N ASP A 126 -4.78 3.79 -4.54
CA ASP A 126 -5.28 2.90 -5.59
C ASP A 126 -6.57 2.19 -5.16
N LEU A 127 -6.61 1.67 -3.93
CA LEU A 127 -7.82 1.07 -3.37
C LEU A 127 -8.98 2.08 -3.30
N LEU A 128 -8.72 3.26 -2.75
CA LEU A 128 -9.73 4.30 -2.64
C LEU A 128 -10.27 4.72 -4.02
N ALA A 129 -9.38 4.88 -5.01
CA ALA A 129 -9.74 5.21 -6.39
C ALA A 129 -10.60 4.12 -7.05
N ARG A 130 -10.31 2.84 -6.80
CA ARG A 130 -11.12 1.72 -7.32
C ARG A 130 -12.54 1.74 -6.77
N VAL A 131 -12.68 1.95 -5.45
CA VAL A 131 -14.00 2.07 -4.82
C VAL A 131 -14.73 3.28 -5.36
N VAL A 132 -14.11 4.45 -5.44
CA VAL A 132 -14.72 5.66 -6.03
C VAL A 132 -15.15 5.42 -7.48
N SER A 133 -14.32 4.74 -8.28
CA SER A 133 -14.64 4.43 -9.68
C SER A 133 -15.81 3.45 -9.84
N ALA A 134 -16.09 2.65 -8.82
CA ALA A 134 -17.20 1.70 -8.81
C ALA A 134 -18.47 2.33 -8.22
N GLU A 135 -18.36 3.10 -7.14
CA GLU A 135 -19.49 3.63 -6.38
C GLU A 135 -19.99 4.98 -6.93
N ALA A 136 -19.11 5.82 -7.47
CA ALA A 136 -19.40 7.18 -7.91
C ALA A 136 -19.16 7.40 -9.41
N ARG A 137 -19.22 6.34 -10.22
CA ARG A 137 -19.11 6.47 -11.68
C ARG A 137 -20.26 7.30 -12.22
N GLY A 138 -19.94 8.34 -12.99
CA GLY A 138 -20.93 9.25 -13.56
C GLY A 138 -21.43 10.33 -12.61
N GLU A 139 -20.99 10.33 -11.35
CA GLU A 139 -21.24 11.43 -10.41
C GLU A 139 -20.36 12.65 -10.76
N PRO A 140 -20.81 13.88 -10.41
CA PRO A 140 -19.94 15.06 -10.49
C PRO A 140 -18.66 14.84 -9.68
N TYR A 141 -17.57 15.50 -10.06
CA TYR A 141 -16.26 15.33 -9.41
C TYR A 141 -16.32 15.52 -7.89
N GLU A 142 -17.08 16.51 -7.42
CA GLU A 142 -17.34 16.74 -6.00
C GLU A 142 -17.97 15.52 -5.31
N GLY A 143 -18.89 14.81 -5.98
CA GLY A 143 -19.51 13.58 -5.48
C GLY A 143 -18.53 12.41 -5.41
N GLN A 144 -17.58 12.32 -6.35
CA GLN A 144 -16.51 11.33 -6.32
C GLN A 144 -15.58 11.56 -5.11
N VAL A 145 -15.20 12.82 -4.85
CA VAL A 145 -14.40 13.19 -3.66
C VAL A 145 -15.19 12.92 -2.38
N ALA A 146 -16.50 13.21 -2.35
CA ALA A 146 -17.35 12.97 -1.19
C ALA A 146 -17.42 11.48 -0.80
N VAL A 147 -17.50 10.56 -1.77
CA VAL A 147 -17.47 9.11 -1.50
C VAL A 147 -16.13 8.69 -0.91
N ALA A 148 -15.02 9.19 -1.45
CA ALA A 148 -13.68 8.95 -0.89
C ALA A 148 -13.57 9.47 0.55
N ALA A 149 -14.08 10.68 0.80
CA ALA A 149 -14.07 11.30 2.12
C ALA A 149 -14.89 10.52 3.15
N VAL A 150 -16.04 9.94 2.78
CA VAL A 150 -16.82 9.06 3.68
C VAL A 150 -15.97 7.86 4.16
N ILE A 151 -15.18 7.25 3.29
CA ILE A 151 -14.29 6.15 3.67
C ILE A 151 -13.24 6.63 4.67
N LEU A 152 -12.62 7.78 4.43
CA LEU A 152 -11.64 8.36 5.34
C LEU A 152 -12.27 8.80 6.68
N ASN A 153 -13.52 9.26 6.67
CA ASN A 153 -14.27 9.59 7.88
C ASN A 153 -14.54 8.34 8.72
N ARG A 154 -14.87 7.21 8.09
CA ARG A 154 -14.99 5.92 8.78
C ARG A 154 -13.66 5.48 9.38
N VAL A 155 -12.55 5.59 8.65
CA VAL A 155 -11.20 5.25 9.19
C VAL A 155 -10.87 6.05 10.46
N ARG A 156 -11.33 7.30 10.56
CA ARG A 156 -11.15 8.16 11.73
C ARG A 156 -12.14 7.90 12.86
N ASP A 157 -13.24 7.22 12.60
CA ASP A 157 -14.30 6.96 13.56
C ASP A 157 -14.09 5.61 14.25
N SER A 158 -13.94 5.61 15.57
CA SER A 158 -13.67 4.43 16.39
C SER A 158 -14.68 3.27 16.25
N ARG A 159 -15.87 3.52 15.67
CA ARG A 159 -16.89 2.49 15.42
C ARG A 159 -16.60 1.65 14.18
N PHE A 160 -15.63 2.05 13.36
CA PHE A 160 -15.24 1.38 12.13
C PHE A 160 -13.79 0.90 12.20
N PRO A 161 -13.36 0.02 11.29
CA PRO A 161 -11.95 -0.33 11.16
C PRO A 161 -11.07 0.90 10.90
N ASN A 162 -9.88 0.90 11.47
CA ASN A 162 -8.94 2.04 11.43
C ASN A 162 -7.98 2.00 10.22
N THR A 163 -8.30 1.23 9.18
CA THR A 163 -7.55 1.19 7.91
C THR A 163 -8.51 1.31 6.74
N ILE A 164 -8.07 1.90 5.62
CA ILE A 164 -8.90 2.04 4.40
C ILE A 164 -9.36 0.66 3.93
N ALA A 165 -8.47 -0.33 3.90
CA ALA A 165 -8.82 -1.70 3.59
C ALA A 165 -9.87 -2.26 4.55
N GLY A 166 -9.71 -2.06 5.86
CA GLY A 166 -10.68 -2.52 6.84
C GLY A 166 -12.09 -1.95 6.61
N VAL A 167 -12.18 -0.65 6.32
CA VAL A 167 -13.48 -0.01 6.00
C VAL A 167 -14.06 -0.53 4.70
N VAL A 168 -13.24 -0.70 3.67
CA VAL A 168 -13.69 -1.15 2.34
C VAL A 168 -14.15 -2.62 2.36
N TYR A 169 -13.47 -3.50 3.10
CA TYR A 169 -13.81 -4.93 3.18
C TYR A 169 -14.77 -5.29 4.30
N GLN A 170 -15.25 -4.32 5.07
CA GLN A 170 -16.32 -4.59 6.03
C GLN A 170 -17.52 -5.18 5.28
N ALA A 171 -18.10 -6.26 5.83
CA ALA A 171 -19.20 -6.97 5.20
C ALA A 171 -20.33 -6.00 4.83
N HIS A 172 -20.78 -6.06 3.57
CA HIS A 172 -21.83 -5.21 3.00
C HIS A 172 -21.53 -3.69 2.98
N ALA A 173 -20.29 -3.25 3.18
CA ALA A 173 -19.95 -1.83 3.11
C ALA A 173 -19.96 -1.28 1.67
N PHE A 174 -19.54 -2.10 0.70
CA PHE A 174 -19.49 -1.75 -0.72
C PHE A 174 -19.85 -2.96 -1.58
N GLU A 175 -20.85 -2.82 -2.45
CA GLU A 175 -21.27 -3.90 -3.37
C GLU A 175 -20.14 -4.25 -4.36
N SER A 176 -19.38 -3.24 -4.78
CA SER A 176 -18.25 -3.34 -5.71
C SER A 176 -17.12 -4.28 -5.23
N VAL A 177 -17.01 -4.46 -3.92
CA VAL A 177 -16.08 -5.41 -3.30
C VAL A 177 -16.59 -6.84 -3.43
N THR A 178 -17.90 -7.02 -3.27
CA THR A 178 -18.54 -8.35 -3.28
C THR A 178 -18.61 -8.91 -4.70
N ASN A 179 -18.85 -8.07 -5.71
CA ASN A 179 -18.92 -8.48 -7.11
C ASN A 179 -17.55 -8.45 -7.84
N GLY A 180 -16.47 -8.08 -7.15
CA GLY A 180 -15.12 -8.03 -7.73
C GLY A 180 -14.85 -6.85 -8.67
N SER A 181 -15.79 -5.93 -8.86
CA SER A 181 -15.59 -4.74 -9.70
C SER A 181 -14.46 -3.84 -9.20
N VAL A 182 -14.14 -3.88 -7.90
CA VAL A 182 -12.99 -3.18 -7.32
C VAL A 182 -11.65 -3.60 -7.97
N TYR A 183 -11.57 -4.76 -8.63
CA TYR A 183 -10.35 -5.22 -9.30
C TYR A 183 -10.12 -4.57 -10.67
N ALA A 184 -11.10 -3.88 -11.24
CA ALA A 184 -10.96 -3.13 -12.49
C ALA A 184 -10.06 -1.90 -12.32
N ALA A 185 -9.37 -1.50 -13.39
CA ALA A 185 -8.55 -0.28 -13.37
C ALA A 185 -9.41 0.95 -13.01
N PRO A 186 -8.98 1.79 -12.04
CA PRO A 186 -9.74 2.97 -11.68
C PRO A 186 -9.73 4.00 -12.82
N THR A 187 -10.82 4.77 -12.95
CA THR A 187 -10.86 5.93 -13.85
C THR A 187 -9.92 7.03 -13.36
N GLU A 188 -9.34 7.82 -14.26
CA GLU A 188 -8.47 8.94 -13.89
C GLU A 188 -9.16 9.95 -12.95
N SER A 189 -10.46 10.21 -13.16
CA SER A 189 -11.24 11.08 -12.28
C SER A 189 -11.30 10.55 -10.85
N ALA A 190 -11.43 9.23 -10.68
CA ALA A 190 -11.49 8.60 -9.37
C ALA A 190 -10.12 8.60 -8.68
N VAL A 191 -9.03 8.46 -9.45
CA VAL A 191 -7.66 8.61 -8.93
C VAL A 191 -7.43 10.02 -8.38
N ARG A 192 -7.81 11.06 -9.14
CA ARG A 192 -7.72 12.45 -8.67
C ARG A 192 -8.61 12.70 -7.46
N ALA A 193 -9.85 12.21 -7.47
CA ALA A 193 -10.79 12.38 -6.37
C ALA A 193 -10.29 11.71 -5.06
N ALA A 194 -9.73 10.50 -5.17
CA ALA A 194 -9.10 9.82 -4.04
C ALA A 194 -7.90 10.61 -3.50
N GLN A 195 -7.06 11.15 -4.38
CA GLN A 195 -5.91 11.98 -3.99
C GLN A 195 -6.36 13.24 -3.26
N ASP A 196 -7.39 13.92 -3.74
CA ASP A 196 -7.92 15.14 -3.13
C ASP A 196 -8.53 14.89 -1.75
N ALA A 197 -9.26 13.79 -1.59
CA ALA A 197 -9.77 13.38 -0.28
C ALA A 197 -8.62 13.05 0.70
N LEU A 198 -7.58 12.34 0.23
CA LEU A 198 -6.37 12.06 1.03
C LEU A 198 -5.61 13.34 1.41
N ASN A 199 -5.69 14.39 0.58
CA ASN A 199 -5.14 15.71 0.88
C ASN A 199 -6.03 16.53 1.84
N GLY A 200 -7.20 16.01 2.22
CA GLY A 200 -8.06 16.59 3.25
C GLY A 200 -9.34 17.25 2.73
N TRP A 201 -9.62 17.22 1.43
CA TRP A 201 -10.89 17.76 0.93
C TRP A 201 -12.06 16.82 1.24
N ASP A 202 -12.98 17.27 2.10
CA ASP A 202 -14.23 16.55 2.42
C ASP A 202 -15.48 17.39 2.05
N PRO A 203 -16.00 17.26 0.82
CA PRO A 203 -17.25 17.91 0.43
C PRO A 203 -18.49 17.27 1.06
N SER A 204 -18.40 16.05 1.62
CA SER A 204 -19.54 15.37 2.28
C SER A 204 -19.96 16.05 3.59
N GLY A 205 -19.06 16.80 4.22
CA GLY A 205 -19.31 17.46 5.50
C GLY A 205 -19.20 16.53 6.72
N GLY A 206 -18.27 15.57 6.68
CA GLY A 206 -18.10 14.59 7.76
C GLY A 206 -19.13 13.46 7.71
N ALA A 207 -19.64 13.11 6.53
CA ALA A 207 -20.59 12.02 6.38
C ALA A 207 -19.93 10.67 6.65
N LEU A 208 -20.72 9.73 7.18
CA LEU A 208 -20.33 8.33 7.42
C LEU A 208 -21.12 7.36 6.52
N PHE A 209 -22.19 7.84 5.89
CA PHE A 209 -23.05 7.06 5.01
C PHE A 209 -23.37 7.85 3.75
N PHE A 210 -23.55 7.13 2.65
CA PHE A 210 -24.14 7.68 1.44
C PHE A 210 -25.03 6.63 0.76
N TRP A 211 -26.02 7.09 0.00
CA TRP A 211 -26.86 6.21 -0.84
C TRP A 211 -27.43 6.97 -2.03
N ASN A 212 -27.78 6.22 -3.08
CA ASN A 212 -28.56 6.75 -4.20
C ASN A 212 -30.05 6.52 -3.90
N PRO A 213 -30.86 7.59 -3.72
CA PRO A 213 -32.27 7.48 -3.36
C PRO A 213 -33.14 6.89 -4.50
N ALA A 214 -32.62 6.83 -5.73
CA ALA A 214 -33.28 6.19 -6.86
C ALA A 214 -33.06 4.66 -6.91
N LYS A 215 -32.18 4.10 -6.08
CA LYS A 215 -31.95 2.65 -5.95
C LYS A 215 -32.68 2.11 -4.72
N ALA A 216 -32.98 0.81 -4.73
CA ALA A 216 -33.49 0.14 -3.55
C ALA A 216 -32.46 0.24 -2.40
N THR A 217 -32.91 0.77 -1.27
CA THR A 217 -32.08 0.99 -0.08
C THR A 217 -32.84 0.53 1.17
N SER A 218 -32.11 0.21 2.24
CA SER A 218 -32.73 -0.24 3.49
C SER A 218 -33.54 0.88 4.15
N GLN A 219 -34.66 0.56 4.80
CA GLN A 219 -35.44 1.57 5.54
C GLN A 219 -34.60 2.25 6.63
N TRP A 220 -33.65 1.52 7.23
CA TRP A 220 -32.73 2.04 8.22
C TRP A 220 -31.90 3.22 7.70
N ILE A 221 -31.46 3.23 6.43
CA ILE A 221 -30.61 4.32 5.91
C ILE A 221 -31.33 5.67 5.94
N TRP A 222 -32.65 5.66 5.80
CA TRP A 222 -33.49 6.86 5.82
C TRP A 222 -33.71 7.43 7.22
N SER A 223 -33.33 6.70 8.28
CA SER A 223 -33.31 7.21 9.65
C SER A 223 -32.05 8.05 9.97
N ARG A 224 -31.04 8.04 9.08
CA ARG A 224 -29.79 8.74 9.31
C ARG A 224 -29.95 10.26 9.13
N PRO A 225 -29.36 11.10 9.99
CA PRO A 225 -29.35 12.56 9.81
C PRO A 225 -28.68 12.96 8.48
N ILE A 226 -29.50 13.41 7.52
CA ILE A 226 -29.04 13.86 6.21
C ILE A 226 -28.24 15.16 6.37
N ILE A 227 -27.05 15.20 5.77
CA ILE A 227 -26.21 16.40 5.71
C ILE A 227 -26.51 17.18 4.43
N LYS A 228 -26.42 16.50 3.27
CA LYS A 228 -26.60 17.12 1.95
C LYS A 228 -26.77 16.07 0.85
N ARG A 229 -27.03 16.54 -0.36
CA ARG A 229 -27.02 15.75 -1.61
C ARG A 229 -25.98 16.33 -2.57
N ILE A 230 -25.16 15.47 -3.18
CA ILE A 230 -24.21 15.83 -4.25
C ILE A 230 -24.44 14.86 -5.39
N GLY A 231 -24.80 15.36 -6.57
CA GLY A 231 -25.21 14.51 -7.70
C GLY A 231 -26.41 13.63 -7.33
N ASN A 232 -26.28 12.33 -7.55
CA ASN A 232 -27.31 11.36 -7.21
C ASN A 232 -27.19 10.83 -5.78
N HIS A 233 -26.12 11.14 -5.04
CA HIS A 233 -25.94 10.63 -3.68
C HIS A 233 -26.43 11.57 -2.59
N VAL A 234 -27.17 11.00 -1.63
CA VAL A 234 -27.43 11.62 -0.33
C VAL A 234 -26.33 11.20 0.63
N PHE A 235 -25.83 12.14 1.43
CA PHE A 235 -24.78 11.94 2.43
C PHE A 235 -25.32 12.21 3.84
N ALA A 236 -25.00 11.35 4.80
CA ALA A 236 -25.54 11.39 6.16
C ALA A 236 -24.54 10.96 7.24
N LYS A 237 -24.84 11.30 8.51
CA LYS A 237 -24.11 10.83 9.70
C LYS A 237 -24.71 9.60 10.33
#